data_AF-A0A7S1AGL0-F1
#
_entry.id   AF-A0A7S1AGL0-F1
#
_cell.length_a   1.000
_cell.length_b   1.000
_cell.length_c   1.000
_cell.angle_alpha   90.00
_cell.angle_beta   90.00
_cell.angle_gamma   90.00
#
_symmetry.space_group_name_H-M   'P 1'
#
loop_
_entity.id
_entity.type
_entity.pdbx_description
1 polymer ?
#
loop_
_entity_poly.entity_id
_entity_poly.type
_entity_poly.pdbx_seq_one_letter_code
_entity_poly.pdbx_strand_id
1 'polypeptide(L)'
;GRYDPSGQLGEDGSFRCVRCISSTVQTRTCAYVSLLYGGTLDLVCAGVVLGQSLQETGTEHDRVLLHTDDLPEQGLELLGKYWKLREVAYVPSASDLHKDPPKVHFKEVFTKLHLFNPEMLPYDRVLALDIDMLVLKNIDELFDLRPPAAMCDLLDRTTAVRHGDRMDPLKCSFNAGTMLVAPSRPLFELLSADVRLPDSQWHEEALSPDQTYLSRVMAGEWSHIDQLFNFQMQLHLGVPVSETWERAEAADIAVAHFSGTHKVWDQLPEVLAPVVFSTDDENVKRSFGHLGTRIQGNSDLRCRILHAHWHFVLSSALRELRNENQTGWADLLSSGDLLTVLKEKPFPVAHATVDDIDTPANFPSGADVVVCDVGVEHLARVVRVQESGNVVVWRTPLPSEASISAGSFGLCFVADPSTCAVYEVGENTDTKEFGLGVSVIVWMGDGHQRGVVTASHGDDRLVRFASRRAPQWFASSELRLEHLDPWERLQCVVCRTNQFGAFDSANFWLCTWCQEEEEDH
;
A
#
# COMPACT_ATOMS: atom_id res chain seq x y z
N GLY A 1 -20.43 -16.37 -18.98
CA GLY A 1 -21.86 -16.57 -18.68
C GLY A 1 -22.71 -15.75 -19.62
N ARG A 2 -23.05 -14.49 -19.27
CA ARG A 2 -23.83 -13.60 -20.15
C ARG A 2 -23.03 -12.87 -21.23
N TYR A 3 -21.71 -12.72 -21.06
CA TYR A 3 -20.86 -11.89 -21.93
C TYR A 3 -19.79 -12.66 -22.72
N ASP A 4 -19.84 -14.00 -22.71
CA ASP A 4 -19.00 -14.85 -23.56
C ASP A 4 -19.93 -15.82 -24.29
N PRO A 5 -20.55 -15.40 -25.41
CA PRO A 5 -21.58 -16.19 -26.11
C PRO A 5 -21.03 -17.49 -26.71
N SER A 6 -19.70 -17.66 -26.71
CA SER A 6 -18.96 -18.78 -27.27
C SER A 6 -18.51 -19.81 -26.22
N GLY A 7 -18.75 -19.57 -24.92
CA GLY A 7 -18.52 -20.58 -23.88
C GLY A 7 -19.64 -21.61 -23.76
N GLN A 8 -19.38 -22.72 -23.07
CA GLN A 8 -20.32 -23.84 -22.90
C GLN A 8 -20.33 -24.36 -21.46
N LEU A 9 -21.43 -24.97 -21.03
CA LEU A 9 -21.48 -25.66 -19.73
C LEU A 9 -20.65 -26.96 -19.81
N GLY A 10 -19.78 -27.17 -18.83
CA GLY A 10 -19.08 -28.43 -18.61
C GLY A 10 -20.00 -29.51 -18.04
N GLU A 11 -19.51 -30.75 -17.99
CA GLU A 11 -20.27 -31.91 -17.47
C GLU A 11 -20.63 -31.76 -15.97
N ASP A 12 -19.88 -30.94 -15.24
CA ASP A 12 -20.12 -30.55 -13.84
C ASP A 12 -21.13 -29.40 -13.69
N GLY A 13 -21.69 -28.90 -14.79
CA GLY A 13 -22.58 -27.74 -14.82
C GLY A 13 -21.87 -26.39 -14.69
N SER A 14 -20.54 -26.34 -14.65
CA SER A 14 -19.77 -25.09 -14.62
C SER A 14 -19.67 -24.46 -16.03
N PHE A 15 -19.83 -23.15 -16.14
CA PHE A 15 -19.65 -22.48 -17.44
C PHE A 15 -18.16 -22.35 -17.77
N ARG A 16 -17.73 -22.89 -18.92
CA ARG A 16 -16.36 -22.82 -19.46
C ARG A 16 -16.31 -21.84 -20.62
N CYS A 17 -15.43 -20.83 -20.57
CA CYS A 17 -15.15 -19.96 -21.70
C CYS A 17 -14.41 -20.71 -22.82
N VAL A 18 -14.32 -20.13 -24.02
CA VAL A 18 -13.63 -20.71 -25.19
C VAL A 18 -12.22 -21.19 -24.85
N ARG A 19 -11.48 -20.46 -24.02
CA ARG A 19 -10.11 -20.81 -23.60
C ARG A 19 -10.07 -22.02 -22.67
N CYS A 20 -11.02 -22.14 -21.74
CA CYS A 20 -11.14 -23.32 -20.88
C CYS A 20 -11.57 -24.57 -21.67
N ILE A 21 -12.29 -24.39 -22.78
CA ILE A 21 -12.67 -25.46 -23.70
C ILE A 21 -11.47 -25.90 -24.54
N SER A 22 -10.63 -24.96 -25.00
CA SER A 22 -9.51 -25.24 -25.90
C SER A 22 -8.29 -25.90 -25.23
N SER A 23 -8.32 -26.12 -23.90
CA SER A 23 -7.25 -26.79 -23.11
C SER A 23 -5.84 -26.23 -23.31
N THR A 24 -5.72 -25.02 -23.87
CA THR A 24 -4.47 -24.28 -23.99
C THR A 24 -4.18 -23.61 -22.66
N VAL A 25 -3.24 -24.18 -21.90
CA VAL A 25 -2.64 -23.51 -20.73
C VAL A 25 -1.72 -22.40 -21.26
N GLN A 26 -2.30 -21.27 -21.64
CA GLN A 26 -1.54 -20.04 -21.75
C GLN A 26 -1.41 -19.45 -20.35
N THR A 27 -0.19 -19.04 -20.00
CA THR A 27 0.08 -18.18 -18.85
C THR A 27 -0.80 -16.95 -18.97
N ARG A 28 -1.70 -16.72 -17.99
CA ARG A 28 -2.57 -15.54 -18.00
C ARG A 28 -1.72 -14.29 -17.89
N THR A 29 -1.93 -13.33 -18.77
CA THR A 29 -1.28 -12.02 -18.63
C THR A 29 -2.07 -11.18 -17.64
N CYS A 30 -1.40 -10.68 -16.60
CA CYS A 30 -2.01 -9.91 -15.52
C CYS A 30 -1.30 -8.55 -15.38
N ALA A 31 -2.04 -7.52 -14.98
CA ALA A 31 -1.48 -6.22 -14.67
C ALA A 31 -2.20 -5.53 -13.51
N TYR A 32 -1.43 -4.80 -12.72
CA TYR A 32 -1.94 -3.76 -11.83
C TYR A 32 -2.23 -2.50 -12.64
N VAL A 33 -3.35 -1.85 -12.35
CA VAL A 33 -3.75 -0.64 -13.06
C VAL A 33 -4.15 0.45 -12.09
N SER A 34 -3.71 1.68 -12.32
CA SER A 34 -4.30 2.87 -11.70
C SER A 34 -4.66 3.90 -12.79
N LEU A 35 -5.39 4.94 -12.40
CA LEU A 35 -5.86 5.98 -13.31
C LEU A 35 -5.60 7.36 -12.70
N LEU A 36 -4.98 8.24 -13.48
CA LEU A 36 -4.91 9.67 -13.22
C LEU A 36 -5.71 10.44 -14.26
N TYR A 37 -6.46 11.44 -13.82
CA TYR A 37 -7.13 12.38 -14.69
C TYR A 37 -7.20 13.76 -14.03
N GLY A 38 -7.39 14.81 -14.83
CA GLY A 38 -7.66 16.16 -14.35
C GLY A 38 -6.46 17.11 -14.24
N GLY A 39 -5.35 16.82 -14.92
CA GLY A 39 -4.19 17.72 -15.07
C GLY A 39 -3.52 18.25 -13.78
N THR A 40 -3.87 17.75 -12.60
CA THR A 40 -3.27 18.18 -11.33
C THR A 40 -2.03 17.36 -11.01
N LEU A 41 -0.91 18.06 -10.80
CA LEU A 41 0.34 17.43 -10.34
C LEU A 41 0.24 16.88 -8.90
N ASP A 42 -0.79 17.29 -8.15
CA ASP A 42 -1.02 16.88 -6.76
C ASP A 42 -1.09 15.36 -6.61
N LEU A 43 -1.58 14.65 -7.63
CA LEU A 43 -1.73 13.20 -7.63
C LEU A 43 -0.48 12.45 -8.11
N VAL A 44 0.55 13.15 -8.62
CA VAL A 44 1.80 12.50 -9.08
C VAL A 44 2.52 11.83 -7.91
N CYS A 45 2.55 12.47 -6.74
CA CYS A 45 3.16 11.87 -5.55
C CYS A 45 2.43 10.58 -5.13
N ALA A 46 1.10 10.55 -5.22
CA ALA A 46 0.30 9.37 -4.96
C ALA A 46 0.63 8.24 -5.95
N GLY A 47 0.77 8.56 -7.23
CA GLY A 47 1.21 7.61 -8.25
C GLY A 47 2.62 7.06 -7.99
N VAL A 48 3.57 7.89 -7.55
CA VAL A 48 4.91 7.43 -7.14
C VAL A 48 4.80 6.46 -5.97
N VAL A 49 4.08 6.81 -4.90
CA VAL A 49 3.96 5.94 -3.72
C VAL A 49 3.27 4.62 -4.05
N LEU A 50 2.15 4.65 -4.78
CA LEU A 50 1.46 3.41 -5.15
C LEU A 50 2.36 2.52 -6.02
N GLY A 51 3.04 3.10 -7.02
CA GLY A 51 3.93 2.38 -7.92
C GLY A 51 5.13 1.77 -7.22
N GLN A 52 5.77 2.55 -6.34
CA GLN A 52 6.86 2.09 -5.47
C GLN A 52 6.38 0.97 -4.54
N SER A 53 5.24 1.15 -3.87
CA SER A 53 4.71 0.15 -2.93
C SER A 53 4.43 -1.19 -3.61
N LEU A 54 3.87 -1.17 -4.83
CA LEU A 54 3.69 -2.37 -5.66
C LEU A 54 5.03 -3.02 -6.01
N GLN A 55 6.02 -2.23 -6.43
CA GLN A 55 7.36 -2.74 -6.75
C GLN A 55 8.03 -3.40 -5.54
N GLU A 56 7.90 -2.81 -4.35
CA GLU A 56 8.45 -3.34 -3.09
C GLU A 56 7.79 -4.66 -2.66
N THR A 57 6.58 -4.97 -3.15
CA THR A 57 5.95 -6.28 -2.89
C THR A 57 6.59 -7.44 -3.66
N GLY A 58 7.46 -7.15 -4.64
CA GLY A 58 8.08 -8.16 -5.49
C GLY A 58 7.14 -8.79 -6.52
N THR A 59 6.00 -8.15 -6.84
CA THR A 59 5.15 -8.63 -7.92
C THR A 59 5.88 -8.63 -9.27
N GLU A 60 5.68 -9.70 -10.03
CA GLU A 60 6.22 -9.86 -11.39
C GLU A 60 5.29 -9.29 -12.47
N HIS A 61 4.09 -8.84 -12.07
CA HIS A 61 3.09 -8.34 -13.00
C HIS A 61 3.34 -6.89 -13.40
N ASP A 62 2.87 -6.55 -14.60
CA ASP A 62 3.00 -5.21 -15.13
C ASP A 62 2.21 -4.20 -14.28
N ARG A 63 2.79 -3.02 -14.06
CA ARG A 63 2.12 -1.87 -13.46
C ARG A 63 1.80 -0.90 -14.58
N VAL A 64 0.53 -0.62 -14.82
CA VAL A 64 0.06 0.28 -15.89
C VAL A 64 -0.64 1.48 -15.27
N LEU A 65 -0.30 2.68 -15.73
CA LEU A 65 -0.99 3.90 -15.34
C LEU A 65 -1.73 4.45 -16.55
N LEU A 66 -3.05 4.42 -16.46
CA LEU A 66 -3.89 5.16 -17.39
C LEU A 66 -3.83 6.64 -17.05
N HIS A 67 -3.69 7.50 -18.04
CA HIS A 67 -3.72 8.95 -17.83
C HIS A 67 -4.47 9.67 -18.95
N THR A 68 -5.03 10.83 -18.67
CA THR A 68 -5.55 11.75 -19.69
C THR A 68 -4.42 12.61 -20.28
N ASP A 69 -4.70 13.28 -21.40
CA ASP A 69 -3.74 14.10 -22.16
C ASP A 69 -3.35 15.41 -21.46
N ASP A 70 -4.09 15.78 -20.41
CA ASP A 70 -3.87 16.98 -19.62
C ASP A 70 -2.86 16.80 -18.47
N LEU A 71 -2.34 15.59 -18.25
CA LEU A 71 -1.27 15.39 -17.27
C LEU A 71 0.06 15.97 -17.80
N PRO A 72 0.74 16.86 -17.05
CA PRO A 72 1.97 17.48 -17.54
C PRO A 72 3.07 16.46 -17.87
N GLU A 73 3.81 16.71 -18.94
CA GLU A 73 4.92 15.86 -19.43
C GLU A 73 5.93 15.51 -18.34
N GLN A 74 6.20 16.46 -17.44
CA GLN A 74 7.09 16.29 -16.31
C GLN A 74 6.56 15.21 -15.35
N GLY A 75 5.26 15.27 -15.01
CA GLY A 75 4.63 14.24 -14.18
C GLY A 75 4.67 12.87 -14.86
N LEU A 76 4.46 12.82 -16.17
CA LEU A 76 4.56 11.59 -16.96
C LEU A 76 5.99 11.01 -16.94
N GLU A 77 7.02 11.84 -17.12
CA GLU A 77 8.41 11.39 -17.08
C GLU A 77 8.74 10.70 -15.74
N LEU A 78 8.32 11.31 -14.63
CA LEU A 78 8.52 10.73 -13.29
C LEU A 78 7.72 9.43 -13.10
N LEU A 79 6.43 9.44 -13.45
CA LEU A 79 5.56 8.27 -13.30
C LEU A 79 5.99 7.11 -14.20
N GLY A 80 6.60 7.39 -15.35
CA GLY A 80 7.14 6.40 -16.29
C GLY A 80 8.25 5.52 -15.71
N LYS A 81 8.85 5.91 -14.58
CA LYS A 81 9.81 5.09 -13.83
C LYS A 81 9.14 3.95 -13.06
N TYR A 82 7.92 4.17 -12.60
CA TYR A 82 7.19 3.22 -11.75
C TYR A 82 6.09 2.47 -12.53
N TRP A 83 5.63 3.06 -13.64
CA TRP A 83 4.45 2.63 -14.39
C TRP A 83 4.69 2.57 -15.90
N LYS A 84 4.06 1.59 -16.56
CA LYS A 84 3.84 1.62 -18.01
C LYS A 84 2.69 2.58 -18.31
N LEU A 85 3.00 3.72 -18.92
CA LEU A 85 2.01 4.77 -19.20
C LEU A 85 1.13 4.43 -20.41
N ARG A 86 -0.17 4.74 -20.31
CA ARG A 86 -1.15 4.61 -21.38
C ARG A 86 -2.11 5.79 -21.35
N GLU A 87 -2.07 6.59 -22.41
CA GLU A 87 -3.00 7.70 -22.57
C GLU A 87 -4.41 7.17 -22.91
N VAL A 88 -5.43 7.74 -22.27
CA VAL A 88 -6.85 7.44 -22.51
C VAL A 88 -7.66 8.72 -22.60
N ALA A 89 -8.75 8.67 -23.36
CA ALA A 89 -9.67 9.80 -23.47
C ALA A 89 -10.63 9.83 -22.29
N TYR A 90 -11.10 11.04 -21.94
CA TYR A 90 -12.19 11.20 -21.00
C TYR A 90 -13.46 10.44 -21.44
N VAL A 91 -14.13 9.81 -20.46
CA VAL A 91 -15.46 9.23 -20.65
C VAL A 91 -16.49 10.16 -19.99
N PRO A 92 -17.12 11.08 -20.75
CA PRO A 92 -18.16 11.95 -20.21
C PRO A 92 -19.38 11.14 -19.79
N SER A 93 -20.09 11.66 -18.78
CA SER A 93 -21.26 11.01 -18.21
C SER A 93 -22.44 11.96 -18.10
N ALA A 94 -23.64 11.40 -18.15
CA ALA A 94 -24.90 12.10 -18.02
C ALA A 94 -25.10 12.63 -16.60
N SER A 95 -25.79 13.76 -16.46
CA SER A 95 -25.94 14.46 -15.18
C SER A 95 -26.78 13.71 -14.14
N ASP A 96 -27.63 12.77 -14.57
CA ASP A 96 -28.49 11.96 -13.71
C ASP A 96 -27.74 10.90 -12.89
N LEU A 97 -26.47 10.67 -13.20
CA LEU A 97 -25.56 9.83 -12.41
C LEU A 97 -24.93 10.58 -11.21
N HIS A 98 -24.98 11.91 -11.19
CA HIS A 98 -24.20 12.73 -10.26
C HIS A 98 -25.08 13.52 -9.30
N LYS A 99 -24.85 13.36 -7.99
CA LYS A 99 -25.52 14.16 -6.97
C LYS A 99 -24.97 15.57 -6.85
N ASP A 100 -25.83 16.61 -6.93
CA ASP A 100 -25.67 18.05 -6.58
C ASP A 100 -24.28 18.69 -6.79
N PRO A 101 -24.15 19.84 -7.50
CA PRO A 101 -23.12 20.02 -8.53
C PRO A 101 -21.83 19.26 -8.19
N PRO A 102 -21.48 18.21 -8.97
CA PRO A 102 -20.42 17.28 -8.59
C PRO A 102 -19.18 18.06 -8.20
N LYS A 103 -18.57 17.72 -7.05
CA LYS A 103 -17.20 18.18 -6.77
C LYS A 103 -16.42 17.94 -8.06
N VAL A 104 -15.68 18.95 -8.53
CA VAL A 104 -15.16 19.04 -9.91
C VAL A 104 -14.53 17.73 -10.39
N HIS A 105 -13.89 17.00 -9.48
CA HIS A 105 -13.18 15.73 -9.67
C HIS A 105 -14.06 14.49 -9.97
N PHE A 106 -15.39 14.52 -9.75
CA PHE A 106 -16.25 13.35 -9.97
C PHE A 106 -16.95 13.34 -11.34
N LYS A 107 -16.94 14.46 -12.09
CA LYS A 107 -17.53 14.51 -13.43
C LYS A 107 -16.88 13.52 -14.41
N GLU A 108 -15.61 13.23 -14.17
CA GLU A 108 -14.73 12.46 -15.05
C GLU A 108 -14.44 11.05 -14.50
N VAL A 109 -15.08 10.66 -13.39
CA VAL A 109 -14.87 9.38 -12.70
C VAL A 109 -15.09 8.17 -13.61
N PHE A 110 -15.99 8.29 -14.59
CA PHE A 110 -16.28 7.24 -15.57
C PHE A 110 -15.15 7.00 -16.57
N THR A 111 -14.09 7.82 -16.59
CA THR A 111 -12.84 7.52 -17.32
C THR A 111 -12.25 6.17 -16.83
N LYS A 112 -12.57 5.77 -15.60
CA LYS A 112 -12.28 4.44 -15.03
C LYS A 112 -12.89 3.28 -15.82
N LEU A 113 -13.89 3.50 -16.69
CA LEU A 113 -14.39 2.45 -17.58
C LEU A 113 -13.33 1.93 -18.56
N HIS A 114 -12.24 2.68 -18.80
CA HIS A 114 -11.09 2.16 -19.56
C HIS A 114 -10.44 0.92 -18.94
N LEU A 115 -10.73 0.58 -17.68
CA LEU A 115 -10.39 -0.72 -17.09
C LEU A 115 -10.94 -1.92 -17.90
N PHE A 116 -12.05 -1.72 -18.62
CA PHE A 116 -12.63 -2.73 -19.51
C PHE A 116 -12.10 -2.67 -20.94
N ASN A 117 -11.27 -1.69 -21.31
CA ASN A 117 -10.82 -1.46 -22.68
C ASN A 117 -9.59 -2.34 -23.03
N PRO A 118 -9.75 -3.42 -23.82
CA PRO A 118 -8.64 -4.35 -24.11
C PRO A 118 -7.59 -3.77 -25.07
N GLU A 119 -7.84 -2.61 -25.68
CA GLU A 119 -6.85 -1.92 -26.50
C GLU A 119 -5.79 -1.22 -25.64
N MET A 120 -6.23 -0.62 -24.54
CA MET A 120 -5.36 0.06 -23.57
C MET A 120 -4.75 -0.93 -22.58
N LEU A 121 -5.51 -1.99 -22.27
CA LEU A 121 -5.14 -3.03 -21.32
C LEU A 121 -5.23 -4.42 -21.98
N PRO A 122 -4.24 -4.82 -22.80
CA PRO A 122 -4.20 -6.11 -23.49
C PRO A 122 -3.80 -7.25 -22.53
N TYR A 123 -4.45 -7.33 -21.38
CA TYR A 123 -4.23 -8.32 -20.33
C TYR A 123 -5.47 -9.19 -20.13
N ASP A 124 -5.27 -10.43 -19.71
CA ASP A 124 -6.35 -11.33 -19.37
C ASP A 124 -7.04 -10.92 -18.07
N ARG A 125 -6.29 -10.35 -17.13
CA ARG A 125 -6.78 -9.83 -15.84
C ARG A 125 -6.13 -8.51 -15.52
N VAL A 126 -6.93 -7.61 -14.99
CA VAL A 126 -6.51 -6.30 -14.53
C VAL A 126 -6.96 -6.13 -13.10
N LEU A 127 -6.04 -5.82 -12.19
CA LEU A 127 -6.34 -5.45 -10.82
C LEU A 127 -6.18 -3.93 -10.69
N ALA A 128 -7.30 -3.23 -10.69
CA ALA A 128 -7.35 -1.79 -10.56
C ALA A 128 -7.25 -1.39 -9.09
N LEU A 129 -6.40 -0.40 -8.81
CA LEU A 129 -6.24 0.25 -7.51
C LEU A 129 -6.41 1.76 -7.70
N ASP A 130 -7.23 2.39 -6.85
CA ASP A 130 -7.29 3.86 -6.80
C ASP A 130 -5.92 4.43 -6.41
N ILE A 131 -5.61 5.63 -6.91
CA ILE A 131 -4.27 6.22 -6.76
C ILE A 131 -3.93 6.56 -5.29
N ASP A 132 -4.94 6.70 -4.45
CA ASP A 132 -4.84 6.99 -3.02
C ASP A 132 -4.78 5.71 -2.17
N MET A 133 -4.10 4.69 -2.69
CA MET A 133 -3.85 3.42 -2.02
C MET A 133 -2.37 3.22 -1.70
N LEU A 134 -2.12 2.36 -0.72
CA LEU A 134 -0.79 1.89 -0.33
C LEU A 134 -0.82 0.37 -0.22
N VAL A 135 0.01 -0.31 -1.01
CA VAL A 135 0.10 -1.77 -1.01
C VAL A 135 1.20 -2.20 -0.04
N LEU A 136 0.82 -3.00 0.96
CA LEU A 136 1.69 -3.42 2.08
C LEU A 136 2.18 -4.86 1.93
N LYS A 137 1.52 -5.65 1.08
CA LYS A 137 1.80 -7.07 0.85
C LYS A 137 1.63 -7.38 -0.63
N ASN A 138 2.32 -8.40 -1.13
CA ASN A 138 2.01 -8.94 -2.45
C ASN A 138 0.55 -9.46 -2.44
N ILE A 139 -0.25 -9.01 -3.40
CA ILE A 139 -1.68 -9.35 -3.54
C ILE A 139 -1.97 -10.05 -4.88
N ASP A 140 -0.95 -10.70 -5.46
CA ASP A 140 -1.07 -11.40 -6.75
C ASP A 140 -2.14 -12.50 -6.69
N GLU A 141 -2.42 -13.05 -5.50
CA GLU A 141 -3.52 -14.00 -5.28
C GLU A 141 -4.89 -13.50 -5.73
N LEU A 142 -5.09 -12.17 -5.78
CA LEU A 142 -6.34 -11.60 -6.27
C LEU A 142 -6.57 -11.87 -7.76
N PHE A 143 -5.52 -12.12 -8.56
CA PHE A 143 -5.67 -12.47 -9.98
C PHE A 143 -6.34 -13.83 -10.21
N ASP A 144 -6.38 -14.69 -9.19
CA ASP A 144 -7.05 -16.00 -9.24
C ASP A 144 -8.55 -15.94 -8.98
N LEU A 145 -9.05 -14.81 -8.47
CA LEU A 145 -10.48 -14.61 -8.29
C LEU A 145 -11.22 -14.54 -9.62
N ARG A 146 -12.52 -14.84 -9.57
CA ARG A 146 -13.41 -14.64 -10.72
C ARG A 146 -13.68 -13.14 -10.91
N PRO A 147 -13.27 -12.53 -12.04
CA PRO A 147 -13.69 -11.16 -12.35
C PRO A 147 -15.17 -11.10 -12.81
N PRO A 148 -15.85 -9.96 -12.59
CA PRO A 148 -15.35 -8.83 -11.83
C PRO A 148 -15.35 -9.12 -10.31
N ALA A 149 -14.41 -8.56 -9.55
CA ALA A 149 -14.38 -8.71 -8.09
C ALA A 149 -14.04 -7.37 -7.41
N ALA A 150 -14.68 -7.08 -6.27
CA ALA A 150 -14.47 -5.86 -5.49
C ALA A 150 -14.85 -6.09 -4.01
N MET A 151 -14.49 -5.15 -3.13
CA MET A 151 -14.82 -5.28 -1.71
C MET A 151 -16.29 -4.89 -1.45
N CYS A 152 -17.09 -5.81 -0.90
CA CYS A 152 -18.50 -5.55 -0.57
C CYS A 152 -18.56 -4.53 0.59
N ASP A 153 -19.31 -3.43 0.40
CA ASP A 153 -19.37 -2.30 1.35
C ASP A 153 -20.71 -2.18 2.09
N LEU A 154 -21.53 -3.22 2.05
CA LEU A 154 -22.78 -3.27 2.79
C LEU A 154 -22.55 -3.03 4.29
N LEU A 155 -23.34 -2.12 4.86
CA LEU A 155 -23.32 -1.82 6.30
C LEU A 155 -24.03 -2.89 7.16
N ASP A 156 -24.61 -3.92 6.53
CA ASP A 156 -25.30 -5.01 7.19
C ASP A 156 -24.29 -5.99 7.83
N ARG A 157 -24.15 -5.90 9.16
CA ARG A 157 -23.29 -6.78 9.96
C ARG A 157 -23.71 -8.26 9.93
N THR A 158 -24.89 -8.60 9.39
CA THR A 158 -25.40 -9.97 9.41
C THR A 158 -25.02 -10.78 8.17
N THR A 159 -24.57 -10.13 7.10
CA THR A 159 -24.19 -10.77 5.84
C THR A 159 -22.68 -10.69 5.61
N ALA A 160 -21.92 -11.61 6.21
CA ALA A 160 -20.53 -11.81 5.86
C ALA A 160 -20.45 -12.54 4.51
N VAL A 161 -19.93 -11.87 3.48
CA VAL A 161 -19.57 -12.51 2.20
C VAL A 161 -18.13 -12.97 2.32
N ARG A 162 -17.82 -14.22 1.98
CA ARG A 162 -16.43 -14.71 2.09
C ARG A 162 -15.62 -14.26 0.88
N HIS A 163 -14.31 -14.12 1.06
CA HIS A 163 -13.38 -13.87 -0.02
C HIS A 163 -13.59 -14.85 -1.19
N GLY A 164 -13.74 -14.32 -2.40
CA GLY A 164 -14.00 -15.08 -3.63
C GLY A 164 -15.44 -15.54 -3.86
N ASP A 165 -16.33 -15.43 -2.87
CA ASP A 165 -17.75 -15.77 -3.07
C ASP A 165 -18.44 -14.72 -3.96
N ARG A 166 -19.45 -15.16 -4.72
CA ARG A 166 -20.26 -14.27 -5.57
C ARG A 166 -21.21 -13.43 -4.70
N MET A 167 -21.30 -12.13 -4.97
CA MET A 167 -22.21 -11.23 -4.28
C MET A 167 -23.67 -11.50 -4.69
N ASP A 168 -24.59 -11.30 -3.74
CA ASP A 168 -26.03 -11.40 -3.99
C ASP A 168 -26.48 -10.24 -4.92
N PRO A 169 -27.13 -10.52 -6.05
CA PRO A 169 -27.65 -9.48 -6.94
C PRO A 169 -28.62 -8.49 -6.27
N LEU A 170 -29.32 -8.90 -5.21
CA LEU A 170 -30.25 -8.02 -4.48
C LEU A 170 -29.55 -7.15 -3.42
N LYS A 171 -28.28 -7.45 -3.11
CA LYS A 171 -27.45 -6.73 -2.14
C LYS A 171 -26.08 -6.42 -2.72
N CYS A 172 -26.02 -6.06 -4.01
CA CYS A 172 -24.76 -5.80 -4.69
C CYS A 172 -24.35 -4.34 -4.48
N SER A 173 -23.44 -4.11 -3.53
CA SER A 173 -22.77 -2.83 -3.30
C SER A 173 -21.32 -3.11 -2.91
N PHE A 174 -20.38 -2.33 -3.42
CA PHE A 174 -18.96 -2.53 -3.18
C PHE A 174 -18.21 -1.22 -3.20
N ASN A 175 -17.03 -1.14 -2.58
CA ASN A 175 -16.09 -0.03 -2.77
C ASN A 175 -15.27 -0.24 -4.06
N ALA A 176 -15.25 0.76 -4.94
CA ALA A 176 -14.60 0.68 -6.25
C ALA A 176 -13.07 0.87 -6.21
N GLY A 177 -12.46 1.04 -5.04
CA GLY A 177 -11.04 1.30 -4.91
C GLY A 177 -10.14 0.14 -5.34
N THR A 178 -10.57 -1.10 -5.12
CA THR A 178 -9.87 -2.31 -5.55
C THR A 178 -10.81 -3.15 -6.39
N MET A 179 -10.52 -3.28 -7.68
CA MET A 179 -11.37 -3.99 -8.63
C MET A 179 -10.55 -4.93 -9.50
N LEU A 180 -10.82 -6.23 -9.41
CA LEU A 180 -10.36 -7.17 -10.42
C LEU A 180 -11.35 -7.17 -11.58
N VAL A 181 -10.88 -6.97 -12.81
CA VAL A 181 -11.69 -7.06 -14.02
C VAL A 181 -11.00 -7.88 -15.11
N ALA A 182 -11.78 -8.33 -16.08
CA ALA A 182 -11.29 -8.87 -17.34
C ALA A 182 -11.69 -7.91 -18.46
N PRO A 183 -10.73 -7.23 -19.11
CA PRO A 183 -11.00 -6.34 -20.23
C PRO A 183 -11.84 -7.03 -21.32
N SER A 184 -12.85 -6.33 -21.83
CA SER A 184 -13.80 -6.85 -22.81
C SER A 184 -14.33 -5.72 -23.67
N ARG A 185 -13.98 -5.71 -24.96
CA ARG A 185 -14.37 -4.65 -25.91
C ARG A 185 -15.89 -4.44 -25.96
N PRO A 186 -16.73 -5.48 -26.09
CA PRO A 186 -18.18 -5.30 -26.08
C PRO A 186 -18.72 -4.70 -24.77
N LEU A 187 -18.13 -5.07 -23.63
CA LEU A 187 -18.55 -4.53 -22.33
C LEU A 187 -18.11 -3.07 -22.18
N PHE A 188 -16.87 -2.74 -22.56
CA PHE A 188 -16.37 -1.37 -22.56
C PHE A 188 -17.24 -0.46 -23.44
N GLU A 189 -17.54 -0.87 -24.67
CA GLU A 189 -18.37 -0.10 -25.60
C GLU A 189 -19.79 0.09 -25.05
N LEU A 190 -20.38 -0.96 -24.44
CA LEU A 190 -21.69 -0.88 -23.81
C LEU A 190 -21.72 0.12 -22.65
N LEU A 191 -20.86 -0.08 -21.64
CA LEU A 191 -20.83 0.77 -20.45
C LEU A 191 -20.48 2.22 -20.82
N SER A 192 -19.53 2.43 -21.72
CA SER A 192 -19.12 3.77 -22.15
C SER A 192 -20.20 4.50 -22.94
N ALA A 193 -21.07 3.77 -23.66
CA ALA A 193 -22.19 4.37 -24.37
C ALA A 193 -23.35 4.69 -23.43
N ASP A 194 -23.64 3.79 -22.48
CA ASP A 194 -24.73 3.89 -21.52
C ASP A 194 -24.57 5.13 -20.61
N VAL A 195 -23.40 5.28 -19.98
CA VAL A 195 -23.16 6.40 -19.04
C VAL A 195 -23.26 7.79 -19.69
N ARG A 196 -23.17 7.90 -21.01
CA ARG A 196 -23.21 9.18 -21.74
C ARG A 196 -24.61 9.77 -21.87
N LEU A 197 -25.65 8.94 -21.78
CA LEU A 197 -27.04 9.36 -22.01
C LEU A 197 -27.88 9.10 -20.76
N PRO A 198 -28.80 10.00 -20.37
CA PRO A 198 -29.66 9.76 -19.24
C PRO A 198 -30.49 8.47 -19.39
N ASP A 199 -30.57 7.68 -18.33
CA ASP A 199 -31.35 6.42 -18.29
C ASP A 199 -32.03 6.25 -16.93
N SER A 200 -33.35 6.46 -16.89
CA SER A 200 -34.13 6.37 -15.65
C SER A 200 -34.26 4.95 -15.06
N GLN A 201 -33.93 3.90 -15.83
CA GLN A 201 -34.01 2.52 -15.38
C GLN A 201 -32.72 2.11 -14.66
N TRP A 202 -31.57 2.50 -15.21
CA TRP A 202 -30.25 2.03 -14.77
C TRP A 202 -29.43 3.08 -14.02
N HIS A 203 -29.66 4.37 -14.27
CA HIS A 203 -28.93 5.44 -13.58
C HIS A 203 -29.57 5.78 -12.24
N GLU A 204 -28.70 6.00 -11.27
CA GLU A 204 -29.06 6.44 -9.93
C GLU A 204 -28.07 7.53 -9.52
N GLU A 205 -28.61 8.64 -9.03
CA GLU A 205 -27.84 9.79 -8.63
C GLU A 205 -27.02 9.46 -7.36
N ALA A 206 -25.70 9.57 -7.44
CA ALA A 206 -24.82 9.18 -6.33
C ALA A 206 -23.66 10.16 -6.08
N LEU A 207 -23.10 10.08 -4.87
CA LEU A 207 -21.85 10.77 -4.50
C LEU A 207 -20.60 10.04 -5.02
N SER A 208 -20.72 8.73 -5.27
CA SER A 208 -19.69 7.87 -5.87
C SER A 208 -20.29 7.19 -7.12
N PRO A 209 -20.43 7.94 -8.25
CA PRO A 209 -21.24 7.52 -9.39
C PRO A 209 -20.77 6.23 -10.06
N ASP A 210 -19.47 6.05 -10.25
CA ASP A 210 -18.89 4.84 -10.84
C ASP A 210 -19.20 3.60 -10.01
N GLN A 211 -19.06 3.72 -8.69
CA GLN A 211 -19.32 2.66 -7.74
C GLN A 211 -20.79 2.24 -7.74
N THR A 212 -21.71 3.21 -7.62
CA THR A 212 -23.16 2.95 -7.63
C THR A 212 -23.63 2.41 -8.98
N TYR A 213 -23.10 2.95 -10.08
CA TYR A 213 -23.46 2.51 -11.42
C TYR A 213 -23.03 1.05 -11.66
N LEU A 214 -21.75 0.73 -11.43
CA LEU A 214 -21.20 -0.60 -11.69
C LEU A 214 -21.78 -1.69 -10.77
N SER A 215 -22.12 -1.35 -9.53
CA SER A 215 -22.78 -2.27 -8.60
C SER A 215 -24.18 -2.64 -9.05
N ARG A 216 -24.89 -1.72 -9.70
CA ARG A 216 -26.25 -1.91 -10.20
C ARG A 216 -26.30 -2.60 -11.56
N VAL A 217 -25.59 -2.09 -12.57
CA VAL A 217 -25.69 -2.62 -13.95
C VAL A 217 -25.05 -4.00 -14.11
N MET A 218 -24.10 -4.34 -13.23
CA MET A 218 -23.45 -5.66 -13.18
C MET A 218 -23.83 -6.44 -11.91
N ALA A 219 -24.98 -6.11 -11.30
CA ALA A 219 -25.44 -6.78 -10.09
C ALA A 219 -25.47 -8.30 -10.24
N GLY A 220 -24.88 -8.98 -9.26
CA GLY A 220 -24.76 -10.43 -9.23
C GLY A 220 -23.60 -10.98 -10.06
N GLU A 221 -22.86 -10.21 -10.85
CA GLU A 221 -21.63 -10.70 -11.50
C GLU A 221 -20.38 -10.59 -10.62
N TRP A 222 -20.40 -9.68 -9.64
CA TRP A 222 -19.27 -9.38 -8.76
C TRP A 222 -18.96 -10.52 -7.78
N SER A 223 -17.67 -10.84 -7.64
CA SER A 223 -17.12 -11.64 -6.54
C SER A 223 -16.59 -10.73 -5.43
N HIS A 224 -16.57 -11.22 -4.20
CA HIS A 224 -16.10 -10.46 -3.05
C HIS A 224 -14.58 -10.50 -2.87
N ILE A 225 -13.97 -9.33 -2.70
CA ILE A 225 -12.60 -9.16 -2.22
C ILE A 225 -12.66 -8.83 -0.71
N ASP A 226 -11.78 -9.43 0.08
CA ASP A 226 -11.80 -9.24 1.54
C ASP A 226 -11.44 -7.80 1.89
N GLN A 227 -12.00 -7.29 2.99
CA GLN A 227 -11.77 -5.91 3.45
C GLN A 227 -10.30 -5.58 3.69
N LEU A 228 -9.44 -6.55 3.99
CA LEU A 228 -7.99 -6.33 4.16
C LEU A 228 -7.27 -5.92 2.86
N PHE A 229 -7.86 -6.17 1.69
CA PHE A 229 -7.33 -5.75 0.38
C PHE A 229 -7.94 -4.43 -0.13
N ASN A 230 -8.83 -3.79 0.63
CA ASN A 230 -9.37 -2.47 0.34
C ASN A 230 -9.74 -1.78 1.67
N PHE A 231 -8.72 -1.62 2.52
CA PHE A 231 -8.93 -1.23 3.89
C PHE A 231 -9.07 0.30 4.03
N GLN A 232 -10.30 0.77 4.06
CA GLN A 232 -10.61 2.18 4.31
C GLN A 232 -10.36 2.53 5.79
N MET A 233 -9.22 3.17 6.04
CA MET A 233 -8.76 3.43 7.42
C MET A 233 -9.38 4.69 8.05
N GLN A 234 -9.75 5.66 7.21
CA GLN A 234 -10.41 6.90 7.61
C GLN A 234 -11.93 6.66 7.54
N LEU A 235 -12.66 6.93 8.61
CA LEU A 235 -14.09 6.68 8.65
C LEU A 235 -14.88 7.78 7.94
N HIS A 236 -15.75 7.35 7.04
CA HIS A 236 -16.85 8.11 6.45
C HIS A 236 -18.09 7.23 6.36
N LEU A 237 -19.24 7.80 5.95
CA LEU A 237 -20.53 7.08 5.91
C LEU A 237 -20.54 5.81 5.05
N GLY A 238 -19.58 5.67 4.13
CA GLY A 238 -19.46 4.52 3.23
C GLY A 238 -18.52 3.42 3.73
N VAL A 239 -17.92 3.55 4.91
CA VAL A 239 -17.00 2.53 5.44
C VAL A 239 -17.77 1.46 6.21
N PRO A 240 -17.71 0.18 5.78
CA PRO A 240 -18.31 -0.92 6.54
C PRO A 240 -17.45 -1.22 7.78
N VAL A 241 -17.90 -0.78 8.96
CA VAL A 241 -17.28 -1.11 10.26
C VAL A 241 -17.67 -2.55 10.64
N SER A 242 -17.01 -3.52 10.00
CA SER A 242 -17.19 -4.96 10.18
C SER A 242 -16.33 -5.52 11.34
N GLU A 243 -16.52 -6.79 11.69
CA GLU A 243 -15.62 -7.49 12.64
C GLU A 243 -14.16 -7.52 12.15
N THR A 244 -13.93 -7.67 10.84
CA THR A 244 -12.60 -7.57 10.23
C THR A 244 -12.01 -6.19 10.45
N TRP A 245 -12.78 -5.12 10.20
CA TRP A 245 -12.32 -3.75 10.41
C TRP A 245 -11.97 -3.45 11.88
N GLU A 246 -12.82 -3.89 12.81
CA GLU A 246 -12.65 -3.69 14.25
C GLU A 246 -11.42 -4.41 14.81
N ARG A 247 -11.06 -5.57 14.23
CA ARG A 247 -9.98 -6.44 14.73
C ARG A 247 -8.65 -6.26 14.02
N ALA A 248 -8.65 -5.83 12.76
CA ALA A 248 -7.44 -5.73 11.95
C ALA A 248 -6.39 -4.83 12.61
N GLU A 249 -5.21 -5.40 12.82
CA GLU A 249 -4.00 -4.65 13.12
C GLU A 249 -3.38 -4.10 11.82
N ALA A 250 -2.45 -3.16 11.92
CA ALA A 250 -1.75 -2.62 10.76
C ALA A 250 -1.06 -3.71 9.91
N ALA A 251 -0.69 -4.83 10.55
CA ALA A 251 -0.07 -5.98 9.94
C ALA A 251 -0.97 -6.88 9.13
N ASP A 252 -2.26 -6.86 9.41
CA ASP A 252 -3.22 -7.70 8.70
C ASP A 252 -3.54 -7.11 7.33
N ILE A 253 -3.49 -5.78 7.23
CA ILE A 253 -3.85 -5.02 6.03
C ILE A 253 -2.88 -5.32 4.89
N ALA A 254 -3.44 -5.68 3.74
CA ALA A 254 -2.71 -5.87 2.49
C ALA A 254 -2.72 -4.59 1.63
N VAL A 255 -3.84 -3.87 1.62
CA VAL A 255 -3.98 -2.59 0.91
C VAL A 255 -4.70 -1.58 1.80
N ALA A 256 -4.04 -0.46 2.05
CA ALA A 256 -4.54 0.66 2.81
C ALA A 256 -5.15 1.71 1.85
N HIS A 257 -6.40 2.11 2.07
CA HIS A 257 -7.14 3.05 1.20
C HIS A 257 -7.42 4.37 1.94
N PHE A 258 -6.84 5.47 1.45
CA PHE A 258 -6.98 6.82 1.99
C PHE A 258 -8.22 7.53 1.40
N SER A 259 -9.38 6.88 1.54
CA SER A 259 -10.67 7.28 0.92
C SER A 259 -11.31 8.54 1.53
N GLY A 260 -10.76 9.09 2.61
CA GLY A 260 -11.28 10.27 3.28
C GLY A 260 -11.10 11.57 2.49
N THR A 261 -11.69 12.64 3.03
CA THR A 261 -11.67 13.98 2.41
C THR A 261 -10.31 14.65 2.48
N HIS A 262 -9.49 14.31 3.48
CA HIS A 262 -8.12 14.80 3.61
C HIS A 262 -7.19 13.71 3.13
N LYS A 263 -6.50 13.96 2.02
CA LYS A 263 -5.59 13.00 1.44
C LYS A 263 -4.28 12.97 2.21
N VAL A 264 -3.62 11.83 2.16
CA VAL A 264 -2.38 11.58 2.93
C VAL A 264 -1.25 12.52 2.52
N TRP A 265 -1.18 12.92 1.25
CA TRP A 265 -0.19 13.88 0.75
C TRP A 265 -0.47 15.33 1.18
N ASP A 266 -1.68 15.66 1.63
CA ASP A 266 -2.02 16.97 2.17
C ASP A 266 -1.70 17.07 3.68
N GLN A 267 -1.22 15.98 4.28
CA GLN A 267 -0.98 15.88 5.71
C GLN A 267 0.51 15.87 6.01
N LEU A 268 0.85 16.51 7.13
CA LEU A 268 2.21 16.45 7.64
C LEU A 268 2.41 15.12 8.37
N PRO A 269 3.49 14.38 8.08
CA PRO A 269 3.76 13.07 8.68
C PRO A 269 3.82 13.09 10.21
N GLU A 270 4.28 14.21 10.78
CA GLU A 270 4.41 14.42 12.23
C GLU A 270 3.10 14.80 12.94
N VAL A 271 2.03 15.07 12.19
CA VAL A 271 0.71 15.42 12.75
C VAL A 271 -0.12 14.15 12.93
N LEU A 272 -0.82 14.05 14.07
CA LEU A 272 -1.76 12.98 14.36
C LEU A 272 -2.92 13.01 13.35
N ALA A 273 -2.91 12.07 12.40
CA ALA A 273 -4.02 11.80 11.49
C ALA A 273 -5.21 11.19 12.26
N PRO A 274 -6.34 11.90 12.44
CA PRO A 274 -7.51 11.35 13.11
C PRO A 274 -8.17 10.23 12.29
N VAL A 275 -8.74 9.21 12.94
CA VAL A 275 -9.58 8.21 12.24
C VAL A 275 -10.83 8.85 11.65
N VAL A 276 -11.37 9.87 12.34
CA VAL A 276 -12.53 10.65 11.91
C VAL A 276 -12.05 12.07 11.59
N PHE A 277 -11.82 12.36 10.31
CA PHE A 277 -11.29 13.66 9.87
C PHE A 277 -12.31 14.80 9.88
N SER A 278 -13.58 14.50 9.60
CA SER A 278 -14.60 15.52 9.44
C SER A 278 -15.13 16.00 10.79
N THR A 279 -15.04 17.31 11.03
CA THR A 279 -15.77 17.98 12.11
C THR A 279 -17.28 18.01 11.88
N ASP A 280 -17.74 17.75 10.66
CA ASP A 280 -19.11 18.05 10.21
C ASP A 280 -20.01 16.80 10.15
N ASP A 281 -19.46 15.60 10.31
CA ASP A 281 -20.23 14.37 10.38
C ASP A 281 -20.34 13.86 11.83
N GLU A 282 -21.19 14.55 12.59
CA GLU A 282 -21.55 14.17 13.96
C GLU A 282 -22.07 12.74 14.08
N ASN A 283 -22.61 12.17 12.99
CA ASN A 283 -23.08 10.78 12.99
C ASN A 283 -21.91 9.80 12.93
N VAL A 284 -20.88 10.05 12.11
CA VAL A 284 -19.67 9.22 12.07
C VAL A 284 -18.92 9.31 13.40
N LYS A 285 -18.73 10.51 13.97
CA LYS A 285 -18.10 10.69 15.29
C LYS A 285 -18.85 9.92 16.38
N ARG A 286 -20.19 10.07 16.41
CA ARG A 286 -21.03 9.36 17.39
C ARG A 286 -20.93 7.85 17.20
N SER A 287 -20.94 7.35 15.96
CA SER A 287 -20.83 5.92 15.68
C SER A 287 -19.48 5.35 16.12
N PHE A 288 -18.39 6.07 15.84
CA PHE A 288 -17.05 5.70 16.31
C PHE A 288 -16.93 5.75 17.83
N GLY A 289 -17.49 6.77 18.48
CA GLY A 289 -17.50 6.91 19.93
C GLY A 289 -18.27 5.81 20.67
N HIS A 290 -19.19 5.10 20.00
CA HIS A 290 -19.87 3.93 20.55
C HIS A 290 -19.06 2.63 20.46
N LEU A 291 -17.95 2.61 19.70
CA LEU A 291 -17.05 1.45 19.67
C LEU A 291 -16.33 1.31 21.01
N GLY A 292 -15.91 0.09 21.35
CA GLY A 292 -15.13 -0.13 22.58
C GLY A 292 -13.81 0.65 22.57
N THR A 293 -13.34 1.11 23.73
CA THR A 293 -12.11 1.92 23.87
C THR A 293 -10.88 1.26 23.23
N ARG A 294 -10.78 -0.06 23.31
CA ARG A 294 -9.73 -0.84 22.63
C ARG A 294 -9.80 -0.71 21.11
N ILE A 295 -11.00 -0.77 20.52
CA ILE A 295 -11.19 -0.65 19.07
C ILE A 295 -10.84 0.77 18.62
N GLN A 296 -11.27 1.79 19.37
CA GLN A 296 -10.92 3.18 19.09
C GLN A 296 -9.40 3.38 19.11
N GLY A 297 -8.73 2.97 20.18
CA GLY A 297 -7.27 3.10 20.31
C GLY A 297 -6.49 2.32 19.24
N ASN A 298 -6.93 1.11 18.89
CA ASN A 298 -6.34 0.33 17.81
C ASN A 298 -6.52 1.01 16.45
N SER A 299 -7.70 1.57 16.19
CA SER A 299 -7.99 2.28 14.94
C SER A 299 -7.13 3.53 14.79
N ASP A 300 -6.97 4.30 15.86
CA ASP A 300 -6.11 5.50 15.89
C ASP A 300 -4.65 5.14 15.63
N LEU A 301 -4.12 4.13 16.33
CA LEU A 301 -2.75 3.67 16.14
C LEU A 301 -2.51 3.19 14.70
N ARG A 302 -3.42 2.37 14.17
CA ARG A 302 -3.35 1.87 12.80
C ARG A 302 -3.39 2.99 11.77
N CYS A 303 -4.26 3.99 11.94
CA CYS A 303 -4.32 5.16 11.06
C CYS A 303 -2.99 5.90 11.01
N ARG A 304 -2.37 6.14 12.17
CA ARG A 304 -1.05 6.80 12.28
C ARG A 304 0.06 5.99 11.61
N ILE A 305 0.08 4.68 11.84
CA ILE A 305 1.08 3.78 11.23
C ILE A 305 0.99 3.83 9.71
N LEU A 306 -0.23 3.75 9.15
CA LEU A 306 -0.43 3.72 7.71
C LEU A 306 -0.08 5.05 7.04
N HIS A 307 -0.42 6.19 7.65
CA HIS A 307 0.02 7.52 7.17
C HIS A 307 1.55 7.63 7.23
N ALA A 308 2.16 7.26 8.36
CA ALA A 308 3.62 7.29 8.50
C ALA A 308 4.32 6.39 7.46
N HIS A 309 3.75 5.21 7.19
CA HIS A 309 4.30 4.29 6.20
C HIS A 309 4.19 4.82 4.76
N TRP A 310 3.08 5.50 4.42
CA TRP A 310 2.95 6.17 3.12
C TRP A 310 4.09 7.17 2.88
N HIS A 311 4.39 8.01 3.88
CA HIS A 311 5.50 8.97 3.79
C HIS A 311 6.88 8.30 3.79
N PHE A 312 7.03 7.17 4.49
CA PHE A 312 8.24 6.36 4.42
C PHE A 312 8.50 5.82 3.00
N VAL A 313 7.47 5.29 2.34
CA VAL A 313 7.58 4.82 0.94
C VAL A 313 7.92 5.98 0.02
N LEU A 314 7.27 7.14 0.18
CA LEU A 314 7.62 8.35 -0.57
C LEU A 314 9.10 8.70 -0.38
N SER A 315 9.58 8.80 0.86
CA SER A 315 10.98 9.14 1.16
C SER A 315 11.98 8.16 0.52
N SER A 316 11.60 6.87 0.40
CA SER A 316 12.41 5.84 -0.23
C SER A 316 12.50 6.06 -1.74
N ALA A 317 11.38 6.34 -2.40
CA ALA A 317 11.37 6.76 -3.80
C ALA A 317 12.20 8.05 -4.03
N LEU A 318 12.14 9.02 -3.11
CA LEU A 318 12.96 10.25 -3.24
C LEU A 318 14.46 9.97 -3.15
N ARG A 319 14.86 9.00 -2.33
CA ARG A 319 16.26 8.53 -2.25
C ARG A 319 16.69 7.92 -3.57
N GLU A 320 15.88 7.05 -4.16
CA GLU A 320 16.18 6.42 -5.45
C GLU A 320 16.34 7.48 -6.55
N LEU A 321 15.45 8.46 -6.61
CA LEU A 321 15.56 9.57 -7.57
C LEU A 321 16.88 10.35 -7.40
N ARG A 322 17.30 10.65 -6.17
CA ARG A 322 18.60 11.32 -5.97
C ARG A 322 19.78 10.46 -6.39
N ASN A 323 19.74 9.15 -6.11
CA ASN A 323 20.79 8.23 -6.53
C ASN A 323 20.92 8.14 -8.06
N GLU A 324 19.83 8.41 -8.79
CA GLU A 324 19.78 8.49 -10.24
C GLU A 324 20.11 9.90 -10.80
N ASN A 325 20.63 10.82 -9.97
CA ASN A 325 20.88 12.23 -10.32
C ASN A 325 19.62 13.02 -10.72
N GLN A 326 18.45 12.63 -10.22
CA GLN A 326 17.16 13.30 -10.46
C GLN A 326 16.77 14.15 -9.25
N THR A 327 17.73 14.97 -8.79
CA THR A 327 17.63 15.78 -7.57
C THR A 327 16.48 16.79 -7.61
N GLY A 328 16.18 17.36 -8.79
CA GLY A 328 15.08 18.33 -8.96
C GLY A 328 13.71 17.79 -8.52
N TRP A 329 13.40 16.53 -8.81
CA TRP A 329 12.16 15.89 -8.34
C TRP A 329 12.21 15.56 -6.86
N ALA A 330 13.34 15.08 -6.37
CA ALA A 330 13.51 14.75 -4.96
C ALA A 330 13.37 15.99 -4.07
N ASP A 331 13.97 17.11 -4.46
CA ASP A 331 13.89 18.37 -3.72
C ASP A 331 12.47 18.95 -3.77
N LEU A 332 11.81 18.87 -4.93
CA LEU A 332 10.42 19.30 -5.09
C LEU A 332 9.46 18.51 -4.18
N LEU A 333 9.55 17.18 -4.21
CA LEU A 333 8.68 16.28 -3.45
C LEU A 333 8.97 16.30 -1.94
N SER A 334 10.21 16.61 -1.52
CA SER A 334 10.63 16.59 -0.11
C SER A 334 10.27 17.85 0.69
N SER A 335 9.94 18.95 0.02
CA SER A 335 9.53 20.21 0.67
C SER A 335 8.27 20.08 1.55
N GLY A 336 7.45 19.06 1.31
CA GLY A 336 6.23 18.79 2.08
C GLY A 336 5.10 19.79 1.83
N ASP A 337 5.27 20.71 0.87
CA ASP A 337 4.24 21.59 0.34
C ASP A 337 4.32 21.59 -1.20
N LEU A 338 4.04 20.42 -1.77
CA LEU A 338 4.02 20.16 -3.20
C LEU A 338 3.17 21.19 -3.97
N LEU A 339 2.06 21.63 -3.36
CA LEU A 339 1.09 22.57 -3.90
C LEU A 339 1.62 24.01 -3.99
N THR A 340 2.34 24.49 -2.96
CA THR A 340 2.89 25.86 -2.96
C THR A 340 4.18 25.94 -3.77
N VAL A 341 5.06 24.94 -3.68
CA VAL A 341 6.35 24.97 -4.40
C VAL A 341 6.15 24.90 -5.92
N LEU A 342 5.16 24.14 -6.41
CA LEU A 342 4.82 24.08 -7.84
C LEU A 342 4.03 25.28 -8.36
N LYS A 343 3.33 26.03 -7.49
CA LYS A 343 2.64 27.27 -7.87
C LYS A 343 3.56 28.49 -7.90
N GLU A 344 4.61 28.50 -7.08
CA GLU A 344 5.44 29.69 -6.85
C GLU A 344 6.78 29.69 -7.61
N LYS A 345 7.31 28.53 -8.03
CA LYS A 345 8.61 28.45 -8.74
C LYS A 345 8.49 27.74 -10.09
N PRO A 346 8.93 28.37 -11.21
CA PRO A 346 9.18 27.63 -12.44
C PRO A 346 10.29 26.61 -12.19
N PHE A 347 10.10 25.37 -12.68
CA PHE A 347 11.05 24.27 -12.57
C PHE A 347 12.48 24.70 -12.95
N PRO A 348 13.51 24.33 -12.17
CA PRO A 348 14.88 24.38 -12.66
C PRO A 348 15.04 23.31 -13.72
N VAL A 349 15.14 23.74 -14.98
CA VAL A 349 15.54 22.90 -16.11
C VAL A 349 16.93 22.33 -15.82
N ALA A 350 17.02 21.03 -15.57
CA ALA A 350 18.14 20.08 -15.72
C ALA A 350 19.62 20.53 -15.49
N HIS A 351 19.88 21.68 -14.89
CA HIS A 351 21.21 22.31 -14.87
C HIS A 351 21.59 22.94 -13.53
N ALA A 352 20.85 22.65 -12.46
CA ALA A 352 21.34 22.99 -11.12
C ALA A 352 22.51 22.05 -10.78
N THR A 353 23.72 22.51 -11.09
CA THR A 353 24.96 21.95 -10.54
C THR A 353 24.89 21.99 -9.01
N VAL A 354 25.50 20.98 -8.40
CA VAL A 354 25.48 20.61 -6.96
C VAL A 354 25.92 21.73 -5.99
N ASP A 355 26.22 22.94 -6.47
CA ASP A 355 26.91 23.98 -5.70
C ASP A 355 26.03 25.18 -5.22
N ASP A 356 24.72 25.20 -5.49
CA ASP A 356 23.87 26.39 -5.22
C ASP A 356 22.79 26.21 -4.12
N ILE A 357 23.00 25.36 -3.12
CA ILE A 357 22.12 25.31 -1.93
C ILE A 357 22.95 25.53 -0.67
N ASP A 358 22.79 26.71 -0.06
CA ASP A 358 23.25 27.04 1.30
C ASP A 358 22.66 26.01 2.28
N THR A 359 23.49 25.06 2.73
CA THR A 359 23.11 23.86 3.50
C THR A 359 22.74 24.15 4.96
N PRO A 360 21.50 23.84 5.42
CA PRO A 360 21.29 23.28 6.75
C PRO A 360 21.77 21.82 6.74
N ALA A 361 22.18 21.28 7.89
CA ALA A 361 22.79 19.95 8.04
C ALA A 361 22.22 18.86 7.11
N ASN A 362 23.10 18.13 6.41
CA ASN A 362 22.84 17.15 5.34
C ASN A 362 21.88 15.99 5.75
N PHE A 363 20.59 16.26 5.85
CA PHE A 363 19.54 15.24 6.10
C PHE A 363 18.58 15.15 4.91
N PRO A 364 19.02 14.66 3.73
CA PRO A 364 18.13 14.59 2.58
C PRO A 364 17.02 13.55 2.81
N SER A 365 15.79 13.83 2.36
CA SER A 365 14.63 12.94 2.57
C SER A 365 14.85 11.53 2.02
N GLY A 366 14.87 10.51 2.87
CA GLY A 366 15.18 9.13 2.53
C GLY A 366 16.59 8.69 2.96
N ALA A 367 17.42 9.60 3.46
CA ALA A 367 18.65 9.26 4.15
C ALA A 367 18.36 8.43 5.40
N ASP A 368 19.21 7.44 5.65
CA ASP A 368 19.20 6.74 6.92
C ASP A 368 20.01 7.56 7.94
N VAL A 369 19.47 7.67 9.15
CA VAL A 369 20.06 8.44 10.25
C VAL A 369 19.99 7.62 11.53
N VAL A 370 20.91 7.87 12.45
CA VAL A 370 20.77 7.47 13.85
C VAL A 370 20.15 8.62 14.61
N VAL A 371 19.04 8.37 15.28
CA VAL A 371 18.39 9.34 16.16
C VAL A 371 18.48 8.88 17.61
N CYS A 372 18.93 9.76 18.49
CA CYS A 372 18.93 9.52 19.93
C CYS A 372 17.71 10.16 20.58
N ASP A 373 16.82 9.34 21.15
CA ASP A 373 15.60 9.77 21.83
C ASP A 373 15.53 9.14 23.24
N VAL A 374 15.48 9.97 24.28
CA VAL A 374 15.49 9.54 25.70
C VAL A 374 16.60 8.51 26.02
N GLY A 375 17.78 8.63 25.39
CA GLY A 375 18.90 7.71 25.57
C GLY A 375 18.76 6.36 24.87
N VAL A 376 17.83 6.25 23.91
CA VAL A 376 17.72 5.13 22.97
C VAL A 376 18.23 5.59 21.60
N GLU A 377 19.11 4.81 20.99
CA GLU A 377 19.57 5.04 19.62
C GLU A 377 18.71 4.23 18.64
N HIS A 378 18.18 4.91 17.62
CA HIS A 378 17.31 4.32 16.62
C HIS A 378 17.93 4.46 15.24
N LEU A 379 17.90 3.38 14.45
CA LEU A 379 17.98 3.53 13.01
C LEU A 379 16.65 4.11 12.53
N ALA A 380 16.71 5.26 11.86
CA ALA A 380 15.55 5.96 11.37
C ALA A 380 15.78 6.42 9.93
N ARG A 381 14.70 6.77 9.24
CA ARG A 381 14.75 7.35 7.89
C ARG A 381 14.25 8.77 7.92
N VAL A 382 14.99 9.69 7.34
CA VAL A 382 14.53 11.07 7.17
C VAL A 382 13.33 11.07 6.24
N VAL A 383 12.19 11.59 6.68
CA VAL A 383 10.99 11.74 5.86
C VAL A 383 10.96 13.12 5.24
N ARG A 384 11.22 14.15 6.04
CA ARG A 384 11.31 15.56 5.59
C ARG A 384 12.10 16.39 6.60
N VAL A 385 12.44 17.62 6.23
CA VAL A 385 13.02 18.63 7.12
C VAL A 385 12.03 19.78 7.23
N GLN A 386 11.76 20.24 8.45
CA GLN A 386 10.88 21.38 8.73
C GLN A 386 11.59 22.70 8.41
N GLU A 387 10.83 23.77 8.17
CA GLU A 387 11.38 25.12 8.00
C GLU A 387 12.19 25.60 9.23
N SER A 388 11.85 25.09 10.41
CA SER A 388 12.59 25.33 11.66
C SER A 388 14.00 24.70 11.67
N GLY A 389 14.30 23.83 10.70
CA GLY A 389 15.51 23.02 10.64
C GLY A 389 15.37 21.64 11.29
N ASN A 390 14.30 21.37 12.03
CA ASN A 390 14.08 20.05 12.65
C ASN A 390 13.90 18.94 11.60
N VAL A 391 14.35 17.74 11.93
CA VAL A 391 14.27 16.58 11.04
C VAL A 391 13.06 15.74 11.43
N VAL A 392 12.16 15.47 10.49
CA VAL A 392 11.09 14.50 10.69
C VAL A 392 11.59 13.14 10.24
N VAL A 393 11.61 12.18 11.15
CA VAL A 393 12.12 10.84 10.90
C VAL A 393 11.05 9.78 11.08
N TRP A 394 11.08 8.75 10.26
CA TRP A 394 10.34 7.52 10.45
C TRP A 394 11.21 6.53 11.23
N ARG A 395 10.71 6.02 12.36
CA ARG A 395 11.37 4.94 13.13
C ARG A 395 10.35 4.01 13.77
N THR A 396 10.80 2.82 14.14
CA THR A 396 10.01 1.92 14.98
C THR A 396 9.79 2.55 16.36
N PRO A 397 8.55 2.57 16.89
CA PRO A 397 8.25 3.11 18.21
C PRO A 397 8.86 2.25 19.33
N LEU A 398 9.12 2.89 20.47
CA LEU A 398 9.44 2.20 21.72
C LEU A 398 8.20 1.48 22.27
N PRO A 399 8.36 0.39 23.05
CA PRO A 399 7.24 -0.27 23.72
C PRO A 399 6.42 0.66 24.61
N SER A 400 7.04 1.70 25.16
CA SER A 400 6.39 2.73 25.97
C SER A 400 5.53 3.70 25.17
N GLU A 401 5.78 3.86 23.87
CA GLU A 401 5.08 4.82 22.99
C GLU A 401 3.89 4.18 22.28
N ALA A 402 4.05 2.93 21.85
CA ALA A 402 3.00 2.14 21.25
C ALA A 402 3.24 0.66 21.58
N SER A 403 2.16 -0.07 21.84
CA SER A 403 2.23 -1.53 21.85
C SER A 403 2.71 -1.95 20.46
N ILE A 404 3.87 -2.60 20.41
CA ILE A 404 4.48 -3.05 19.17
C ILE A 404 3.53 -4.11 18.57
N SER A 405 2.84 -3.76 17.49
CA SER A 405 2.08 -4.72 16.68
C SER A 405 3.04 -5.52 15.78
N ALA A 406 2.60 -6.68 15.31
CA ALA A 406 3.47 -7.63 14.62
C ALA A 406 3.81 -7.22 13.18
N GLY A 407 4.99 -6.66 12.88
CA GLY A 407 5.44 -6.41 11.50
C GLY A 407 6.32 -5.17 11.30
N SER A 408 6.56 -4.79 10.05
CA SER A 408 7.32 -3.59 9.66
C SER A 408 6.49 -2.31 9.88
N PHE A 409 6.45 -1.81 11.11
CA PHE A 409 5.76 -0.54 11.43
C PHE A 409 6.70 0.47 12.06
N GLY A 410 6.37 1.72 11.80
CA GLY A 410 7.03 2.87 12.37
C GLY A 410 6.08 4.05 12.39
N LEU A 411 6.48 5.06 13.16
CA LEU A 411 5.78 6.31 13.27
C LEU A 411 6.76 7.42 12.88
N CYS A 412 6.20 8.56 12.50
CA CYS A 412 6.98 9.76 12.24
C CYS A 412 7.14 10.57 13.53
N PHE A 413 8.38 11.03 13.78
CA PHE A 413 8.75 11.80 14.96
C PHE A 413 9.55 13.02 14.52
N VAL A 414 9.40 14.12 15.25
CA VAL A 414 10.25 15.31 15.08
C VAL A 414 11.48 15.12 15.96
N ALA A 415 12.65 15.17 15.34
CA ALA A 415 13.94 15.08 15.99
C ALA A 415 14.72 16.39 15.83
N ASP A 416 15.43 16.77 16.89
CA ASP A 416 16.38 17.88 16.83
C ASP A 416 17.58 17.46 15.95
N PRO A 417 18.05 18.30 15.01
CA PRO A 417 19.18 17.95 14.16
C PRO A 417 20.44 17.57 14.96
N SER A 418 20.62 18.12 16.17
CA SER A 418 21.74 17.81 17.06
C SER A 418 21.67 16.41 17.67
N THR A 419 20.50 15.78 17.68
CA THR A 419 20.32 14.39 18.13
C THR A 419 20.31 13.39 16.96
N CYS A 420 20.50 13.88 15.74
CA CYS A 420 20.54 13.10 14.51
C CYS A 420 21.97 13.02 13.96
N ALA A 421 22.37 11.83 13.52
CA ALA A 421 23.60 11.64 12.76
C ALA A 421 23.30 10.88 11.48
N VAL A 422 23.85 11.31 10.33
CA VAL A 422 23.74 10.53 9.08
C VAL A 422 24.37 9.16 9.31
N TYR A 423 23.59 8.12 9.04
CA TYR A 423 24.08 6.75 9.12
C TYR A 423 24.68 6.39 7.76
N GLU A 424 26.00 6.54 7.65
CA GLU A 424 26.73 5.95 6.54
C GLU A 424 26.87 4.45 6.82
N VAL A 425 26.45 3.62 5.86
CA VAL A 425 26.69 2.17 5.92
C VAL A 425 28.19 1.95 5.88
N GLY A 426 28.83 1.89 7.06
CA GLY A 426 30.24 1.62 7.17
C GLY A 426 30.53 0.17 6.79
N GLU A 427 31.57 -0.06 5.99
CA GLU A 427 32.17 -1.38 5.81
C GLU A 427 32.84 -1.90 7.09
N ASN A 428 32.81 -1.15 8.21
CA ASN A 428 33.51 -1.54 9.42
C ASN A 428 32.69 -1.35 10.71
N THR A 429 32.60 -2.48 11.40
CA THR A 429 31.87 -2.83 12.62
C THR A 429 32.68 -2.49 13.88
N ASP A 430 32.74 -1.22 14.27
CA ASP A 430 33.33 -0.83 15.55
C ASP A 430 32.44 0.26 16.15
N THR A 431 31.82 0.15 17.35
CA THR A 431 32.41 -0.32 18.62
C THR A 431 31.38 -0.78 19.68
N LYS A 432 30.41 -1.64 19.35
CA LYS A 432 29.61 -2.45 20.32
C LYS A 432 29.20 -3.74 19.59
N GLU A 433 29.39 -4.91 20.20
CA GLU A 433 29.31 -6.26 19.60
C GLU A 433 28.08 -6.53 18.70
N PHE A 434 26.99 -5.76 18.87
CA PHE A 434 25.80 -5.73 18.01
C PHE A 434 25.34 -4.27 17.78
N GLY A 435 25.78 -3.66 16.69
CA GLY A 435 25.39 -2.30 16.27
C GLY A 435 24.05 -2.24 15.53
N LEU A 436 23.54 -1.03 15.30
CA LEU A 436 22.35 -0.81 14.46
C LEU A 436 22.58 -1.33 13.03
N GLY A 437 21.57 -1.97 12.45
CA GLY A 437 21.62 -2.55 11.10
C GLY A 437 22.32 -3.91 11.01
N VAL A 438 22.95 -4.40 12.09
CA VAL A 438 23.66 -5.69 12.10
C VAL A 438 22.67 -6.86 12.09
N SER A 439 22.96 -7.85 11.24
CA SER A 439 22.23 -9.12 11.24
C SER A 439 22.69 -10.01 12.40
N VAL A 440 21.70 -10.53 13.14
CA VAL A 440 21.89 -11.31 14.35
C VAL A 440 21.03 -12.57 14.34
N ILE A 441 21.43 -13.57 15.10
CA ILE A 441 20.71 -14.81 15.36
C ILE A 441 20.40 -14.84 16.86
N VAL A 442 19.15 -15.18 17.19
CA VAL A 442 18.66 -15.21 18.56
C VAL A 442 18.03 -16.56 18.85
N TRP A 443 18.29 -17.08 20.05
CA TRP A 443 17.66 -18.31 20.52
C TRP A 443 16.37 -18.00 21.28
N MET A 444 15.24 -18.46 20.76
CA MET A 444 13.92 -18.12 21.29
C MET A 444 13.50 -19.03 22.47
N GLY A 445 14.44 -19.74 23.11
CA GLY A 445 14.22 -20.97 23.91
C GLY A 445 13.86 -22.20 23.04
N ASP A 446 13.39 -21.86 21.86
CA ASP A 446 12.65 -22.46 20.79
C ASP A 446 13.37 -23.36 19.78
N GLY A 447 14.63 -22.98 19.58
CA GLY A 447 15.19 -22.93 18.25
C GLY A 447 15.74 -21.53 17.97
N HIS A 448 16.56 -21.43 16.94
CA HIS A 448 17.22 -20.17 16.56
C HIS A 448 16.47 -19.47 15.44
N GLN A 449 16.44 -18.15 15.49
CA GLN A 449 15.85 -17.30 14.46
C GLN A 449 16.80 -16.17 14.08
N ARG A 450 16.91 -15.88 12.79
CA ARG A 450 17.72 -14.78 12.24
C ARG A 450 16.91 -13.48 12.16
N GLY A 451 17.52 -12.35 12.49
CA GLY A 451 16.92 -11.01 12.45
C GLY A 451 17.93 -9.87 12.33
N VAL A 452 17.46 -8.62 12.36
CA VAL A 452 18.29 -7.41 12.20
C VAL A 452 18.03 -6.45 13.36
N VAL A 453 19.09 -5.88 13.91
CA VAL A 453 19.03 -4.86 14.99
C VAL A 453 18.53 -3.53 14.41
N THR A 454 17.44 -2.98 14.96
CA THR A 454 16.84 -1.71 14.49
C THR A 454 16.87 -0.58 15.53
N ALA A 455 17.01 -0.91 16.82
CA ALA A 455 17.24 0.06 17.89
C ALA A 455 18.12 -0.54 18.99
N SER A 456 18.81 0.32 19.76
CA SER A 456 19.64 -0.08 20.89
C SER A 456 19.41 0.82 22.10
N HIS A 457 19.17 0.20 23.26
CA HIS A 457 19.01 0.88 24.55
C HIS A 457 19.82 0.15 25.63
N GLY A 458 20.89 0.78 26.14
CA GLY A 458 21.78 0.12 27.09
C GLY A 458 22.34 -1.20 26.51
N ASP A 459 22.12 -2.30 27.23
CA ASP A 459 22.49 -3.64 26.78
C ASP A 459 21.38 -4.34 25.98
N ASP A 460 20.20 -3.73 25.79
CA ASP A 460 19.11 -4.32 25.02
C ASP A 460 19.13 -3.85 23.56
N ARG A 461 18.67 -4.72 22.66
CA ARG A 461 18.52 -4.46 21.22
C ARG A 461 17.12 -4.83 20.76
N LEU A 462 16.49 -3.94 20.02
CA LEU A 462 15.27 -4.24 19.29
C LEU A 462 15.65 -4.97 18.01
N VAL A 463 15.21 -6.21 17.86
CA VAL A 463 15.53 -7.07 16.71
C VAL A 463 14.26 -7.38 15.94
N ARG A 464 14.31 -7.22 14.62
CA ARG A 464 13.25 -7.63 13.69
C ARG A 464 13.68 -8.90 12.97
N PHE A 465 12.99 -10.02 13.22
CA PHE A 465 13.31 -11.32 12.62
C PHE A 465 12.72 -11.53 11.23
N ALA A 466 11.49 -11.09 11.01
CA ALA A 466 10.81 -11.16 9.73
C ALA A 466 9.98 -9.90 9.54
N SER A 467 9.74 -9.49 8.29
CA SER A 467 8.91 -8.32 7.97
C SER A 467 7.48 -8.42 8.54
N ARG A 468 7.01 -9.64 8.81
CA ARG A 468 5.68 -9.95 9.35
C ARG A 468 5.63 -10.19 10.87
N ARG A 469 6.78 -10.24 11.56
CA ARG A 469 6.83 -10.46 13.01
C ARG A 469 7.06 -9.16 13.76
N ALA A 470 6.47 -9.05 14.95
CA ALA A 470 6.75 -7.95 15.87
C ALA A 470 8.26 -7.96 16.16
N PRO A 471 8.93 -6.80 16.05
CA PRO A 471 10.26 -6.70 16.60
C PRO A 471 10.21 -6.91 18.12
N GLN A 472 11.25 -7.52 18.67
CA GLN A 472 11.33 -7.86 20.09
C GLN A 472 12.66 -7.36 20.68
N TRP A 473 12.62 -6.99 21.96
CA TRP A 473 13.81 -6.60 22.69
C TRP A 473 14.53 -7.84 23.23
N PHE A 474 15.85 -7.88 23.02
CA PHE A 474 16.74 -8.91 23.55
C PHE A 474 17.92 -8.26 24.23
N ALA A 475 18.41 -8.88 25.29
CA ALA A 475 19.70 -8.50 25.85
C ALA A 475 20.80 -8.82 24.84
N SER A 476 21.87 -8.03 24.83
CA SER A 476 23.01 -8.21 23.91
C SER A 476 23.65 -9.59 24.09
N SER A 477 23.56 -10.18 25.28
CA SER A 477 24.03 -11.54 25.58
C SER A 477 23.19 -12.65 24.95
N GLU A 478 21.98 -12.35 24.46
CA GLU A 478 21.09 -13.30 23.78
C GLU A 478 21.28 -13.29 22.26
N LEU A 479 22.04 -12.32 21.73
CA LEU A 479 22.31 -12.14 20.32
C LEU A 479 23.60 -12.84 19.90
N ARG A 480 23.65 -13.30 18.66
CA ARG A 480 24.85 -13.81 17.98
C ARG A 480 24.94 -13.18 16.59
N LEU A 481 26.15 -12.94 16.07
CA LEU A 481 26.29 -12.41 14.71
C LEU A 481 25.91 -13.49 13.70
N GLU A 482 25.37 -13.11 12.55
CA GLU A 482 24.99 -14.07 11.48
C GLU A 482 26.19 -14.73 10.77
N HIS A 483 27.43 -14.47 11.19
CA HIS A 483 28.62 -15.12 10.64
C HIS A 483 28.74 -16.57 11.13
N LEU A 484 27.92 -17.45 10.55
CA LEU A 484 27.94 -18.87 10.86
C LEU A 484 29.23 -19.52 10.37
N ASP A 485 29.95 -20.15 11.28
CA ASP A 485 30.99 -21.10 10.90
C ASP A 485 30.33 -22.26 10.14
N PRO A 486 30.88 -22.74 9.00
CA PRO A 486 30.37 -23.93 8.29
C PRO A 486 30.15 -25.15 9.20
N TRP A 487 30.81 -25.19 10.37
CA TRP A 487 30.71 -26.27 11.35
C TRP A 487 29.81 -25.95 12.56
N GLU A 488 29.17 -24.78 12.59
CA GLU A 488 28.26 -24.38 13.67
C GLU A 488 26.93 -25.13 13.57
N ARG A 489 26.48 -25.68 14.71
CA ARG A 489 25.21 -26.39 14.82
C ARG A 489 24.26 -25.58 15.69
N LEU A 490 23.13 -25.17 15.12
CA LEU A 490 22.08 -24.46 15.84
C LEU A 490 20.90 -25.39 16.15
N GLN A 491 20.15 -25.03 17.18
CA GLN A 491 18.94 -25.76 17.57
C GLN A 491 17.86 -25.56 16.52
N CYS A 492 17.41 -26.66 15.92
CA CYS A 492 16.26 -26.68 15.02
C CYS A 492 14.97 -26.36 15.77
N VAL A 493 14.13 -25.50 15.19
CA VAL A 493 12.84 -25.10 15.80
C VAL A 493 11.85 -26.27 15.91
N VAL A 494 11.91 -27.24 14.99
CA VAL A 494 11.02 -28.41 14.94
C VAL A 494 11.48 -29.51 15.90
N CYS A 495 12.63 -30.15 15.61
CA CYS A 495 13.07 -31.32 16.37
C CYS A 495 13.84 -30.99 17.67
N ARG A 496 14.16 -29.71 17.92
CA ARG A 496 14.86 -29.23 19.12
C ARG A 496 16.27 -29.76 19.31
N THR A 497 16.85 -30.35 18.27
CA THR A 497 18.24 -30.84 18.29
C THR A 497 19.20 -29.83 17.65
N ASN A 498 20.43 -29.76 18.18
CA ASN A 498 21.50 -28.94 17.62
C ASN A 498 22.15 -29.66 16.44
N GLN A 499 21.89 -29.20 15.23
CA GLN A 499 22.32 -29.85 13.99
C GLN A 499 22.69 -28.83 12.91
N PHE A 500 23.35 -29.34 11.86
CA PHE A 500 23.51 -28.62 10.61
C PHE A 500 22.15 -28.41 9.93
N GLY A 501 22.04 -27.31 9.20
CA GLY A 501 20.78 -26.85 8.66
C GLY A 501 20.92 -25.54 7.92
N ALA A 502 19.78 -24.93 7.61
CA ALA A 502 19.71 -23.59 7.08
C ALA A 502 18.47 -22.86 7.63
N PHE A 503 18.45 -21.54 7.45
CA PHE A 503 17.27 -20.74 7.74
C PHE A 503 16.23 -20.91 6.64
N ASP A 504 14.97 -21.12 7.03
CA ASP A 504 13.82 -21.14 6.13
C ASP A 504 13.39 -19.71 5.70
N SER A 505 12.30 -19.63 4.95
CA SER A 505 11.71 -18.35 4.51
C SER A 505 11.15 -17.49 5.65
N ALA A 506 10.88 -18.09 6.82
CA ALA A 506 10.45 -17.42 8.05
C ALA A 506 11.63 -17.08 8.98
N ASN A 507 12.87 -17.23 8.49
CA ASN A 507 14.13 -17.02 9.20
C ASN A 507 14.34 -17.93 10.42
N PHE A 508 13.66 -19.07 10.50
CA PHE A 508 13.89 -20.10 11.50
C PHE A 508 14.93 -21.11 11.06
N TRP A 509 15.78 -21.54 11.99
CA TRP A 509 16.74 -22.60 11.73
C TRP A 509 16.05 -23.96 11.69
N LEU A 510 16.15 -24.63 10.56
CA LEU A 510 15.70 -26.00 10.36
C LEU A 510 16.91 -26.90 10.10
N CYS A 511 16.97 -28.05 10.77
CA CYS A 511 18.00 -29.03 10.45
C CYS A 511 17.70 -29.71 9.11
N THR A 512 18.71 -30.25 8.45
CA THR A 512 18.59 -30.85 7.11
C THR A 512 17.42 -31.86 7.00
N TRP A 513 17.21 -32.70 8.01
CA TRP A 513 16.09 -33.66 8.00
C TRP A 513 14.73 -32.94 8.12
N CYS A 514 14.57 -32.01 9.06
CA CYS A 514 13.29 -31.29 9.19
C CYS A 514 12.99 -30.39 7.98
N GLN A 515 13.98 -30.03 7.17
CA GLN A 515 13.76 -29.36 5.89
C GLN A 515 13.19 -30.32 4.84
N GLU A 516 13.75 -31.54 4.73
CA GLU A 516 13.29 -32.55 3.77
C GLU A 516 11.84 -33.01 4.05
N GLU A 517 11.43 -33.12 5.33
CA GLU A 517 10.04 -33.46 5.68
C GLU A 517 9.03 -32.33 5.40
N GLU A 518 9.49 -31.09 5.30
CA GLU A 518 8.63 -29.94 4.97
C GLU A 518 8.38 -29.84 3.46
N GLU A 519 9.30 -30.33 2.62
CA GLU A 519 9.14 -30.35 1.16
C GLU A 519 8.25 -31.50 0.65
N ASP A 520 8.09 -32.57 1.45
CA ASP A 520 7.26 -33.75 1.14
C ASP A 520 5.77 -33.60 1.56
N HIS A 521 5.39 -32.45 2.15
CA HIS A 521 4.04 -32.13 2.63
C HIS A 521 3.47 -30.88 1.96
#